data_AF-A0A1I2CF37-F1
#
_entry.id   AF-A0A1I2CF37-F1
#
_cell.length_a   1.000
_cell.length_b   1.000
_cell.length_c   1.000
_cell.angle_alpha   90.00
_cell.angle_beta   90.00
_cell.angle_gamma   90.00
#
_symmetry.space_group_name_H-M   'P 1'
#
loop_
_entity.id
_entity.type
_entity.pdbx_description
1 polymer ?
#
loop_
_entity_poly.entity_id
_entity_poly.type
_entity_poly.pdbx_seq_one_letter_code
_entity_poly.pdbx_strand_id
1 'polypeptide(L)'
;MKDMSPTTGPEGHGLSDMLSRAARAVDRWYRPVAPPERLAALRLLVGGFAVVYLAARLPNLLGLHGLGGFRPVGVVSVLAAPLPPAAVIVQALVALLLGLAFAVGLAFRVTGPAFALVLLWVLSYRNAWGMIFHTENLLVLHVLALGCSRAADVGSLDARRARRRGAAPPVPSTRYGWPLRLLALLTVGSYFVAGVAKLRLSGLGWATSDLLRNYIAYDNLRKHLLGDWYSPLGAWLVGHAWLFPPLATASLLLELLAPVALLGPRIARAWSLAAWAFHFGVWAIMAIFFPYPLLGLAFAPLFAVERLPLFRRLARAPA
;
A
#
# COMPACT_ATOMS: atom_id res chain seq x y z
N MET A 1 2.92 -47.84 -55.92
CA MET A 1 3.62 -47.80 -54.61
C MET A 1 3.16 -46.52 -53.91
N LYS A 2 2.83 -46.64 -52.63
CA LYS A 2 1.97 -45.80 -51.79
C LYS A 2 2.23 -44.27 -51.87
N ASP A 3 1.15 -43.53 -52.09
CA ASP A 3 1.07 -42.07 -51.94
C ASP A 3 1.07 -41.72 -50.43
N MET A 4 2.06 -40.96 -49.97
CA MET A 4 2.16 -40.46 -48.59
C MET A 4 2.01 -38.95 -48.60
N SER A 5 0.77 -38.48 -48.43
CA SER A 5 0.52 -37.11 -48.02
C SER A 5 0.96 -36.93 -46.55
N PRO A 6 1.66 -35.83 -46.20
CA PRO A 6 1.94 -35.52 -44.82
C PRO A 6 0.64 -35.03 -44.17
N THR A 7 0.11 -35.82 -43.24
CA THR A 7 -0.96 -35.42 -42.34
C THR A 7 -0.48 -34.24 -41.49
N THR A 8 -0.89 -33.02 -41.85
CA THR A 8 -0.81 -31.86 -40.97
C THR A 8 -1.77 -32.09 -39.80
N GLY A 9 -1.24 -32.53 -38.66
CA GLY A 9 -2.02 -32.75 -37.44
C GLY A 9 -2.70 -31.46 -36.95
N PRO A 10 -3.93 -31.54 -36.41
CA PRO A 10 -4.73 -30.37 -35.99
C PRO A 10 -4.35 -29.80 -34.61
N GLU A 11 -3.21 -30.17 -34.03
CA GLU A 11 -2.95 -29.96 -32.59
C GLU A 11 -2.41 -28.57 -32.21
N GLY A 12 -2.05 -27.73 -33.19
CA GLY A 12 -1.48 -26.39 -32.95
C GLY A 12 -2.49 -25.26 -32.71
N HIS A 13 -3.74 -25.40 -33.16
CA HIS A 13 -4.73 -24.31 -33.10
C HIS A 13 -5.43 -24.19 -31.74
N GLY A 14 -5.69 -25.32 -31.06
CA GLY A 14 -6.43 -25.33 -29.80
C GLY A 14 -5.70 -24.66 -28.63
N LEU A 15 -4.38 -24.90 -28.50
CA LEU A 15 -3.57 -24.29 -27.44
C LEU A 15 -3.41 -22.78 -27.66
N SER A 16 -3.15 -22.34 -28.90
CA SER A 16 -3.04 -20.92 -29.25
C SER A 16 -4.33 -20.15 -28.97
N ASP A 17 -5.48 -20.73 -29.32
CA ASP A 17 -6.79 -20.14 -29.05
C ASP A 17 -7.09 -20.07 -27.56
N MET A 18 -6.78 -21.13 -26.81
CA MET A 18 -6.95 -21.16 -25.35
C MET A 18 -6.09 -20.09 -24.66
N LEU A 19 -4.80 -20.00 -25.00
CA LEU A 19 -3.89 -18.99 -24.48
C LEU A 19 -4.37 -17.57 -24.83
N SER A 20 -4.86 -17.37 -26.04
CA SER A 20 -5.42 -16.09 -26.49
C SER A 20 -6.67 -15.70 -25.71
N ARG A 21 -7.56 -16.64 -25.42
CA ARG A 21 -8.75 -16.41 -24.58
C ARG A 21 -8.36 -16.08 -23.14
N ALA A 22 -7.41 -16.82 -22.57
CA ALA A 22 -6.91 -16.57 -21.23
C ALA A 22 -6.26 -15.18 -21.11
N ALA A 23 -5.40 -14.81 -22.06
CA ALA A 23 -4.76 -13.49 -22.10
C ALA A 23 -5.79 -12.35 -22.18
N ARG A 24 -6.82 -12.49 -23.04
CA ARG A 24 -7.91 -11.50 -23.12
C ARG A 24 -8.73 -11.41 -21.84
N ALA A 25 -8.97 -12.52 -21.15
CA ALA A 25 -9.68 -12.53 -19.88
C ALA A 25 -8.87 -11.82 -18.79
N VAL A 26 -7.57 -12.07 -18.71
CA VAL A 26 -6.65 -11.41 -17.77
C VAL A 26 -6.56 -9.92 -18.06
N ASP A 27 -6.38 -9.50 -19.32
CA ASP A 27 -6.33 -8.08 -19.69
C ASP A 27 -7.63 -7.35 -19.33
N ARG A 28 -8.79 -7.95 -19.65
CA ARG A 28 -10.10 -7.38 -19.29
C ARG A 28 -10.29 -7.25 -17.78
N TRP A 29 -9.83 -8.23 -17.01
CA TRP A 29 -9.92 -8.20 -15.56
C TRP A 29 -8.99 -7.14 -14.93
N TYR A 30 -7.76 -7.04 -15.45
CA TYR A 30 -6.72 -6.13 -14.97
C TYR A 30 -6.97 -4.67 -15.41
N ARG A 31 -7.59 -4.46 -16.57
CA ARG A 31 -7.85 -3.13 -17.13
C ARG A 31 -9.34 -2.84 -17.27
N PRO A 32 -10.12 -2.85 -16.17
CA PRO A 32 -11.55 -2.54 -16.26
C PRO A 32 -11.75 -1.09 -16.72
N VAL A 33 -12.86 -0.79 -17.38
CA VAL A 33 -13.25 0.61 -17.62
C VAL A 33 -13.59 1.24 -16.26
N ALA A 34 -12.92 2.34 -15.91
CA ALA A 34 -13.12 3.01 -14.63
C ALA A 34 -13.23 4.54 -14.80
N PRO A 35 -13.98 5.21 -13.91
CA PRO A 35 -14.08 6.67 -13.89
C PRO A 35 -12.77 7.32 -13.42
N PRO A 36 -12.34 8.45 -14.03
CA PRO A 36 -11.15 9.18 -13.59
C PRO A 36 -11.24 9.67 -12.13
N GLU A 37 -12.45 9.93 -11.63
CA GLU A 37 -12.71 10.41 -10.28
C GLU A 37 -12.21 9.44 -9.21
N ARG A 38 -12.18 8.13 -9.48
CA ARG A 38 -11.69 7.14 -8.50
C ARG A 38 -10.21 7.29 -8.26
N LEU A 39 -9.40 7.51 -9.31
CA LEU A 39 -7.97 7.77 -9.13
C LEU A 39 -7.70 9.13 -8.50
N ALA A 40 -8.49 10.15 -8.84
CA ALA A 40 -8.37 11.45 -8.18
C ALA A 40 -8.69 11.38 -6.68
N ALA A 41 -9.73 10.65 -6.31
CA ALA A 41 -10.08 10.40 -4.90
C ALA A 41 -8.94 9.65 -4.18
N LEU A 42 -8.40 8.58 -4.76
CA LEU A 42 -7.27 7.86 -4.19
C LEU A 42 -6.00 8.73 -4.09
N ARG A 43 -5.70 9.57 -5.09
CA ARG A 43 -4.60 10.54 -5.03
C ARG A 43 -4.75 11.51 -3.86
N LEU A 44 -5.96 12.04 -3.65
CA LEU A 44 -6.24 12.95 -2.54
C LEU A 44 -6.13 12.24 -1.18
N LEU A 45 -6.69 11.03 -1.05
CA LEU A 45 -6.64 10.26 0.19
C LEU A 45 -5.21 9.81 0.53
N VAL A 46 -4.53 9.17 -0.41
CA VAL A 46 -3.18 8.61 -0.22
C VAL A 46 -2.14 9.73 -0.17
N GLY A 47 -2.22 10.71 -1.07
CA GLY A 47 -1.32 11.87 -1.08
C GLY A 47 -1.51 12.76 0.14
N GLY A 48 -2.75 13.02 0.53
CA GLY A 48 -3.06 13.76 1.75
C GLY A 48 -2.52 13.07 3.00
N PHE A 49 -2.69 11.75 3.11
CA PHE A 49 -2.06 10.97 4.16
C PHE A 49 -0.54 11.06 4.14
N ALA A 50 0.10 10.93 2.97
CA ALA A 50 1.54 11.00 2.85
C ALA A 50 2.09 12.37 3.31
N VAL A 51 1.41 13.47 2.96
CA VAL A 51 1.75 14.83 3.43
C VAL A 51 1.63 14.94 4.94
N VAL A 52 0.49 14.52 5.51
CA VAL A 52 0.27 14.55 6.97
C VAL A 52 1.30 13.69 7.68
N TYR A 53 1.61 12.51 7.15
CA TYR A 53 2.61 11.60 7.68
C TYR A 53 4.01 12.23 7.69
N LEU A 54 4.44 12.79 6.55
CA LEU A 54 5.74 13.47 6.43
C LEU A 54 5.83 14.68 7.36
N ALA A 55 4.77 15.50 7.45
CA ALA A 55 4.73 16.64 8.34
C ALA A 55 4.83 16.22 9.82
N ALA A 56 4.06 15.21 10.23
CA ALA A 56 4.12 14.68 11.59
C ALA A 56 5.48 14.04 11.92
N ARG A 57 6.15 13.43 10.93
CA ARG A 57 7.48 12.82 11.08
C ARG A 57 8.63 13.78 10.84
N LEU A 58 8.38 15.03 10.45
CA LEU A 58 9.43 15.95 10.05
C LEU A 58 10.50 16.12 11.14
N PRO A 59 10.19 16.32 12.45
CA PRO A 59 11.22 16.40 13.47
C PRO A 59 12.12 15.16 13.53
N ASN A 60 11.54 13.97 13.38
CA ASN A 60 12.28 12.70 13.37
C ASN A 60 13.17 12.57 12.12
N LEU A 61 12.65 12.94 10.95
CA LEU A 61 13.41 12.91 9.69
C LEU A 61 14.59 13.88 9.71
N LEU A 62 14.39 15.08 10.27
CA LEU A 62 15.46 16.06 10.43
C LEU A 62 16.51 15.57 11.42
N GLY A 63 16.12 14.87 12.49
CA GLY A 63 17.04 14.34 13.50
C GLY A 63 17.96 13.20 13.05
N LEU A 64 17.73 12.61 11.86
CA LEU A 64 18.51 11.46 11.39
C LEU A 64 20.01 11.75 11.23
N HIS A 65 20.40 12.99 10.97
CA HIS A 65 21.81 13.37 10.78
C HIS A 65 22.67 13.19 12.05
N GLY A 66 22.04 13.13 13.23
CA GLY A 66 22.73 12.95 14.52
C GLY A 66 22.85 11.50 14.97
N LEU A 67 22.36 10.53 14.19
CA LEU A 67 22.30 9.12 14.60
C LEU A 67 23.54 8.33 14.15
N GLY A 68 24.12 7.56 15.07
CA GLY A 68 25.17 6.57 14.77
C GLY A 68 24.61 5.25 14.24
N GLY A 69 25.48 4.38 13.71
CA GLY A 69 25.11 3.01 13.31
C GLY A 69 24.35 2.91 11.98
N PHE A 70 24.70 3.75 11.00
CA PHE A 70 24.11 3.74 9.67
C PHE A 70 24.32 2.39 8.96
N ARG A 71 23.23 1.74 8.59
CA ARG A 71 23.19 0.47 7.86
C ARG A 71 22.17 0.60 6.72
N PRO A 72 22.60 1.05 5.53
CA PRO A 72 21.68 1.40 4.46
C PRO A 72 20.93 0.16 3.94
N VAL A 73 19.65 0.35 3.62
CA VAL A 73 18.75 -0.70 3.12
C VAL A 73 17.94 -0.22 1.92
N GLY A 74 17.40 -1.16 1.14
CA GLY A 74 16.60 -0.83 -0.04
C GLY A 74 17.38 0.02 -1.04
N VAL A 75 16.75 1.06 -1.59
CA VAL A 75 17.38 1.93 -2.61
C VAL A 75 18.54 2.78 -2.06
N VAL A 76 18.65 2.92 -0.74
CA VAL A 76 19.71 3.70 -0.07
C VAL A 76 21.00 2.87 0.12
N SER A 77 20.96 1.56 -0.13
CA SER A 77 22.15 0.67 -0.11
C SER A 77 23.32 1.12 -0.99
N VAL A 78 23.09 2.06 -1.91
CA VAL A 78 24.12 2.72 -2.73
C VAL A 78 25.03 3.67 -1.94
N LEU A 79 24.63 4.09 -0.73
CA LEU A 79 25.40 4.99 0.10
C LEU A 79 26.42 4.22 0.95
N ALA A 80 27.67 4.65 0.94
CA ALA A 80 28.71 4.13 1.85
C ALA A 80 28.67 4.79 3.24
N ALA A 81 28.09 5.98 3.35
CA ALA A 81 28.02 6.78 4.57
C ALA A 81 26.70 7.58 4.62
N PRO A 82 26.29 8.07 5.81
CA PRO A 82 25.15 8.98 5.93
C PRO A 82 25.29 10.21 5.04
N LEU A 83 24.16 10.75 4.60
CA LEU A 83 24.13 12.05 3.94
C LEU A 83 24.58 13.16 4.89
N PRO A 84 25.23 14.21 4.38
CA PRO A 84 25.56 15.37 5.19
C PRO A 84 24.28 16.03 5.74
N PRO A 85 24.34 16.73 6.90
CA PRO A 85 23.15 17.29 7.56
C PRO A 85 22.26 18.14 6.63
N ALA A 86 22.87 18.98 5.79
CA ALA A 86 22.14 19.80 4.82
C ALA A 86 21.31 18.94 3.84
N ALA A 87 21.85 17.83 3.35
CA ALA A 87 21.13 16.94 2.44
C ALA A 87 19.98 16.20 3.15
N VAL A 88 20.13 15.86 4.44
CA VAL A 88 19.04 15.28 5.25
C VAL A 88 17.88 16.25 5.40
N ILE A 89 18.17 17.53 5.64
CA ILE A 89 17.15 18.58 5.74
C ILE A 89 16.47 18.78 4.38
N VAL A 90 17.26 18.97 3.33
CA VAL A 90 16.76 19.24 1.98
C VAL A 90 15.87 18.11 1.47
N GLN A 91 16.28 16.84 1.59
CA GLN A 91 15.45 15.73 1.11
C GLN A 91 14.10 15.65 1.83
N ALA A 92 14.04 15.97 3.13
CA ALA A 92 12.80 15.95 3.90
C ALA A 92 11.85 17.08 3.46
N LEU A 93 12.38 18.29 3.26
CA LEU A 93 11.59 19.44 2.78
C LEU A 93 11.12 19.23 1.34
N VAL A 94 11.98 18.72 0.46
CA VAL A 94 11.64 18.37 -0.92
C VAL A 94 10.54 17.30 -0.95
N ALA A 95 10.63 16.27 -0.10
CA ALA A 95 9.58 15.26 0.02
C ALA A 95 8.23 15.89 0.40
N LEU A 96 8.21 16.80 1.37
CA LEU A 96 6.99 17.47 1.81
C LEU A 96 6.38 18.36 0.71
N LEU A 97 7.20 19.17 0.04
CA LEU A 97 6.76 20.05 -1.05
C LEU A 97 6.26 19.26 -2.26
N LEU A 98 6.97 18.20 -2.66
CA LEU A 98 6.52 17.30 -3.71
C LEU A 98 5.25 16.55 -3.31
N GLY A 99 5.10 16.18 -2.03
CA GLY A 99 3.88 15.57 -1.51
C GLY A 99 2.68 16.49 -1.61
N LEU A 100 2.85 17.77 -1.27
CA LEU A 100 1.82 18.79 -1.46
C LEU A 100 1.46 18.94 -2.94
N ALA A 101 2.45 19.05 -3.82
CA ALA A 101 2.24 19.16 -5.27
C ALA A 101 1.53 17.91 -5.85
N PHE A 102 1.89 16.71 -5.38
CA PHE A 102 1.22 15.45 -5.70
C PHE A 102 -0.24 15.46 -5.24
N ALA A 103 -0.50 15.86 -3.99
CA ALA A 103 -1.82 15.86 -3.37
C ALA A 103 -2.77 16.88 -4.02
N VAL A 104 -2.28 18.02 -4.50
CA VAL A 104 -3.10 18.99 -5.26
C VAL A 104 -3.07 18.75 -6.78
N GLY A 105 -2.15 17.92 -7.25
CA GLY A 105 -1.99 17.57 -8.67
C GLY A 105 -1.50 18.75 -9.51
N LEU A 106 -0.41 19.36 -9.05
CA LEU A 106 0.29 20.46 -9.71
C LEU A 106 1.47 19.91 -10.51
N ALA A 107 1.53 20.18 -11.81
CA ALA A 107 2.55 19.66 -12.72
C ALA A 107 2.75 18.14 -12.57
N PHE A 108 1.64 17.40 -12.45
CA PHE A 108 1.61 16.02 -11.95
C PHE A 108 2.39 15.03 -12.81
N ARG A 109 2.56 15.32 -14.11
CA ARG A 109 3.43 14.51 -14.99
C ARG A 109 4.89 14.45 -14.49
N VAL A 110 5.32 15.47 -13.75
CA VAL A 110 6.66 15.56 -13.16
C VAL A 110 6.59 15.30 -11.65
N THR A 111 5.71 16.01 -10.93
CA THR A 111 5.65 15.92 -9.47
C THR A 111 5.09 14.58 -8.97
N GLY A 112 4.28 13.89 -9.78
CA GLY A 112 3.77 12.55 -9.50
C GLY A 112 4.89 11.53 -9.29
N PRO A 113 5.67 11.22 -10.34
CA PRO A 113 6.81 10.30 -10.25
C PRO A 113 7.91 10.84 -9.32
N ALA A 114 8.20 12.14 -9.34
CA ALA A 114 9.23 12.72 -8.49
C ALA A 114 8.92 12.54 -7.00
N PHE A 115 7.67 12.81 -6.57
CA PHE A 115 7.26 12.56 -5.19
C PHE A 115 7.41 11.09 -4.81
N ALA A 116 7.00 10.18 -5.70
CA ALA A 116 7.07 8.75 -5.41
C ALA A 116 8.51 8.25 -5.21
N LEU A 117 9.44 8.69 -6.06
CA LEU A 117 10.87 8.35 -5.93
C LEU A 117 11.50 8.98 -4.69
N VAL A 118 11.21 10.25 -4.41
CA VAL A 118 11.72 10.94 -3.22
C VAL A 118 11.15 10.32 -1.94
N LEU A 119 9.86 9.97 -1.91
CA LEU A 119 9.25 9.30 -0.76
C LEU A 119 9.88 7.92 -0.51
N LEU A 120 10.09 7.12 -1.57
CA LEU A 120 10.79 5.84 -1.47
C LEU A 120 12.20 6.03 -0.91
N TRP A 121 12.94 7.02 -1.41
CA TRP A 121 14.28 7.34 -0.94
C TRP A 121 14.28 7.75 0.53
N VAL A 122 13.49 8.76 0.92
CA VAL A 122 13.46 9.32 2.27
C VAL A 122 13.05 8.28 3.31
N LEU A 123 12.06 7.45 3.02
CA LEU A 123 11.62 6.41 3.96
C LEU A 123 12.55 5.20 3.99
N SER A 124 13.23 4.88 2.87
CA SER A 124 14.34 3.90 2.89
C SER A 124 15.52 4.42 3.70
N TYR A 125 15.84 5.70 3.58
CA TYR A 125 16.90 6.36 4.34
C TYR A 125 16.58 6.31 5.84
N ARG A 126 15.36 6.67 6.24
CA ARG A 126 14.90 6.54 7.64
C ARG A 126 14.98 5.11 8.19
N ASN A 127 14.90 4.08 7.34
CA ASN A 127 15.05 2.68 7.72
C ASN A 127 16.51 2.20 7.79
N ALA A 128 17.49 3.06 7.50
CA ALA A 128 18.92 2.75 7.64
C ALA A 128 19.43 2.81 9.09
N TRP A 129 18.56 3.09 10.06
CA TRP A 129 18.88 3.13 11.48
C TRP A 129 17.93 2.27 12.30
N GLY A 130 18.49 1.57 13.29
CA GLY A 130 17.74 0.80 14.28
C GLY A 130 16.92 -0.32 13.65
N MET A 131 15.60 -0.29 13.87
CA MET A 131 14.67 -1.29 13.35
C MET A 131 14.18 -0.92 11.95
N ILE A 132 14.14 -1.90 11.06
CA ILE A 132 13.52 -1.76 9.74
C ILE A 132 12.00 -1.81 9.92
N PHE A 133 11.32 -0.71 9.63
CA PHE A 133 9.87 -0.63 9.68
C PHE A 133 9.27 -0.97 8.31
N HIS A 134 8.17 -1.72 8.34
CA HIS A 134 7.38 -2.05 7.15
C HIS A 134 6.06 -1.27 7.09
N THR A 135 5.81 -0.40 8.07
CA THR A 135 4.57 0.38 8.22
C THR A 135 4.26 1.23 7.00
N GLU A 136 5.29 1.77 6.34
CA GLU A 136 5.15 2.70 5.23
C GLU A 136 5.24 2.04 3.86
N ASN A 137 5.60 0.75 3.77
CA ASN A 137 5.85 0.09 2.49
C ASN A 137 4.64 0.15 1.56
N LEU A 138 3.43 -0.15 2.09
CA LEU A 138 2.22 -0.09 1.28
C LEU A 138 1.87 1.33 0.85
N LEU A 139 2.10 2.34 1.72
CA LEU A 139 1.93 3.74 1.35
C LEU A 139 2.84 4.10 0.16
N VAL A 140 4.13 3.77 0.24
CA VAL A 140 5.10 4.06 -0.81
C VAL A 140 4.70 3.39 -2.12
N LEU A 141 4.29 2.12 -2.07
CA LEU A 141 3.82 1.39 -3.24
C LEU A 141 2.56 2.02 -3.85
N HIS A 142 1.61 2.49 -3.04
CA HIS A 142 0.45 3.21 -3.53
C HIS A 142 0.80 4.56 -4.15
N VAL A 143 1.72 5.32 -3.55
CA VAL A 143 2.21 6.59 -4.10
C VAL A 143 2.94 6.36 -5.42
N LEU A 144 3.76 5.30 -5.56
CA LEU A 144 4.40 4.91 -6.83
C LEU A 144 3.38 4.61 -7.92
N ALA A 145 2.40 3.75 -7.63
CA ALA A 145 1.36 3.40 -8.59
C ALA A 145 0.54 4.63 -9.01
N LEU A 146 0.18 5.50 -8.08
CA LEU A 146 -0.58 6.72 -8.37
C LEU A 146 0.25 7.77 -9.11
N GLY A 147 1.49 8.01 -8.68
CA GLY A 147 2.41 8.99 -9.25
C GLY A 147 2.80 8.69 -10.69
N CYS A 148 2.87 7.41 -11.04
CA CYS A 148 3.12 6.95 -12.41
C CYS A 148 1.83 6.74 -13.23
N SER A 149 0.68 7.19 -12.74
CA SER A 149 -0.63 7.03 -13.40
C SER A 149 -1.28 8.37 -13.76
N ARG A 150 -2.46 8.31 -14.39
CA ARG A 150 -3.26 9.48 -14.78
C ARG A 150 -4.15 10.00 -13.64
N ALA A 151 -3.63 10.04 -12.41
CA ALA A 151 -4.42 10.34 -11.22
C ALA A 151 -4.77 11.84 -11.03
N ALA A 152 -4.26 12.71 -11.91
CA ALA A 152 -4.52 14.14 -11.90
C ALA A 152 -5.34 14.63 -13.11
N ASP A 153 -5.98 13.74 -13.89
CA ASP A 153 -6.85 14.16 -15.00
C ASP A 153 -8.16 14.84 -14.51
N VAL A 154 -8.56 14.61 -13.26
CA VAL A 154 -9.65 15.32 -12.56
C VAL A 154 -9.29 15.66 -11.11
N GLY A 155 -10.01 16.60 -10.50
CA GLY A 155 -9.83 16.95 -9.08
C GLY A 155 -8.44 17.53 -8.73
N SER A 156 -7.72 18.07 -9.70
CA SER A 156 -6.35 18.59 -9.56
C SER A 156 -6.23 20.04 -10.06
N LEU A 157 -5.15 20.73 -9.70
CA LEU A 157 -4.82 22.05 -10.25
C LEU A 157 -4.55 21.98 -11.76
N ASP A 158 -3.88 20.93 -12.24
CA ASP A 158 -3.62 20.72 -13.66
C ASP A 158 -4.92 20.54 -14.45
N ALA A 159 -5.84 19.72 -13.94
CA ALA A 159 -7.15 19.51 -14.56
C ALA A 159 -7.95 20.81 -14.61
N ARG A 160 -7.99 21.57 -13.50
CA ARG A 160 -8.65 22.89 -13.45
C ARG A 160 -8.08 23.86 -14.49
N ARG A 161 -6.76 23.94 -14.60
CA ARG A 161 -6.08 24.77 -15.63
C ARG A 161 -6.42 24.31 -17.05
N ALA A 162 -6.46 23.01 -17.31
CA ALA A 162 -6.85 22.47 -18.61
C ALA A 162 -8.33 22.74 -18.94
N ARG A 163 -9.24 22.65 -17.94
CA ARG A 163 -10.66 23.01 -18.11
C ARG A 163 -10.82 24.47 -18.52
N ARG A 164 -10.13 25.39 -17.84
CA ARG A 164 -10.15 26.83 -18.15
C ARG A 164 -9.63 27.16 -19.54
N ARG A 165 -8.79 26.29 -20.11
CA ARG A 165 -8.29 26.39 -21.49
C ARG A 165 -9.18 25.68 -22.52
N GLY A 166 -10.37 25.24 -22.14
CA GLY A 166 -11.34 24.65 -23.07
C GLY A 166 -11.11 23.18 -23.42
N ALA A 167 -10.29 22.43 -22.66
CA ALA A 167 -10.19 20.99 -22.87
C ALA A 167 -11.57 20.32 -22.69
N ALA A 168 -11.78 19.11 -23.25
CA ALA A 168 -12.98 18.29 -23.04
C ALA A 168 -12.84 17.39 -21.78
N PRO A 169 -13.91 17.17 -20.98
CA PRO A 169 -13.81 16.35 -19.76
C PRO A 169 -13.32 14.92 -20.07
N PRO A 170 -12.47 14.32 -19.22
CA PRO A 170 -12.05 12.94 -19.42
C PRO A 170 -13.23 11.98 -19.25
N VAL A 171 -13.28 10.97 -20.10
CA VAL A 171 -14.32 9.93 -20.08
C VAL A 171 -13.80 8.65 -19.38
N PRO A 172 -14.68 7.84 -18.79
CA PRO A 172 -14.28 6.54 -18.22
C PRO A 172 -13.49 5.70 -19.23
N SER A 173 -12.38 5.12 -18.80
CA SER A 173 -11.50 4.35 -19.68
C SER A 173 -10.66 3.32 -18.93
N THR A 174 -10.07 2.38 -19.68
CA THR A 174 -9.13 1.38 -19.14
C THR A 174 -7.83 1.99 -18.62
N ARG A 175 -7.47 3.20 -19.09
CA ARG A 175 -6.30 3.97 -18.61
C ARG A 175 -6.40 4.35 -17.13
N TYR A 176 -7.62 4.42 -16.61
CA TYR A 176 -7.90 4.66 -15.19
C TYR A 176 -8.13 3.36 -14.41
N GLY A 177 -8.44 2.25 -15.08
CA GLY A 177 -8.72 0.96 -14.45
C GLY A 177 -7.49 0.20 -13.98
N TRP A 178 -6.46 0.13 -14.82
CA TRP A 178 -5.25 -0.65 -14.51
C TRP A 178 -4.54 -0.17 -13.23
N PRO A 179 -4.41 1.15 -12.92
CA PRO A 179 -3.76 1.56 -11.69
C PRO A 179 -4.61 1.21 -10.47
N LEU A 180 -5.94 1.22 -10.58
CA LEU A 180 -6.82 0.78 -9.49
C LEU A 180 -6.62 -0.70 -9.17
N ARG A 181 -6.49 -1.53 -10.20
CA ARG A 181 -6.17 -2.96 -10.03
C ARG A 181 -4.78 -3.17 -9.46
N LEU A 182 -3.79 -2.41 -9.91
CA LEU A 182 -2.44 -2.44 -9.34
C LEU A 182 -2.47 -2.09 -7.86
N LEU A 183 -3.13 -1.00 -7.46
CA LEU A 183 -3.28 -0.61 -6.06
C LEU A 183 -3.93 -1.72 -5.22
N ALA A 184 -5.04 -2.30 -5.71
CA ALA A 184 -5.69 -3.42 -5.02
C ALA A 184 -4.77 -4.64 -4.90
N LEU A 185 -4.00 -4.97 -5.95
CA LEU A 185 -3.01 -6.04 -5.95
C LEU A 185 -1.88 -5.79 -4.95
N LEU A 186 -1.39 -4.55 -4.85
CA LEU A 186 -0.38 -4.15 -3.87
C LEU A 186 -0.91 -4.30 -2.44
N THR A 187 -2.15 -3.87 -2.17
CA THR A 187 -2.81 -4.10 -0.88
C THR A 187 -2.88 -5.58 -0.54
N VAL A 188 -3.52 -6.42 -1.37
CA VAL A 188 -3.67 -7.83 -1.00
C VAL A 188 -2.32 -8.57 -1.00
N GLY A 189 -1.40 -8.17 -1.88
CA GLY A 189 -0.06 -8.72 -1.98
C GLY A 189 0.76 -8.48 -0.73
N SER A 190 0.66 -7.30 -0.10
CA SER A 190 1.41 -7.02 1.14
C SER A 190 0.95 -7.92 2.29
N TYR A 191 -0.35 -8.19 2.41
CA TYR A 191 -0.88 -9.13 3.41
C TYR A 191 -0.50 -10.57 3.08
N PHE A 192 -0.61 -10.96 1.81
CA PHE A 192 -0.23 -12.31 1.37
C PHE A 192 1.24 -12.61 1.66
N VAL A 193 2.14 -11.68 1.32
CA VAL A 193 3.58 -11.83 1.60
C VAL A 193 3.85 -11.89 3.11
N ALA A 194 3.10 -11.15 3.94
CA ALA A 194 3.21 -11.25 5.39
C ALA A 194 2.83 -12.64 5.92
N GLY A 195 1.75 -13.23 5.40
CA GLY A 195 1.33 -14.60 5.74
C GLY A 195 2.34 -15.65 5.28
N VAL A 196 2.86 -15.52 4.06
CA VAL A 196 3.93 -16.39 3.53
C VAL A 196 5.20 -16.29 4.38
N ALA A 197 5.56 -15.09 4.83
CA ALA A 197 6.71 -14.90 5.71
C ALA A 197 6.51 -15.60 7.06
N LYS A 198 5.32 -15.53 7.66
CA LYS A 198 4.99 -16.26 8.89
C LYS A 198 5.12 -17.77 8.71
N LEU A 199 4.54 -18.32 7.63
CA LEU A 199 4.68 -19.74 7.32
C LEU A 199 6.13 -20.14 7.08
N ARG A 200 6.89 -19.34 6.33
CA ARG A 200 8.29 -19.67 6.00
C ARG A 200 9.20 -19.65 7.23
N LEU A 201 8.97 -18.74 8.16
CA LEU A 201 9.82 -18.57 9.35
C LEU A 201 9.41 -19.45 10.52
N SER A 202 8.12 -19.79 10.66
CA SER A 202 7.58 -20.48 11.85
C SER A 202 6.77 -21.75 11.53
N GLY A 203 6.54 -22.06 10.25
CA GLY A 203 5.66 -23.14 9.84
C GLY A 203 4.25 -23.01 10.42
N LEU A 204 3.61 -24.16 10.68
CA LEU A 204 2.36 -24.22 11.44
C LEU A 204 2.54 -23.85 12.92
N GLY A 205 3.79 -23.81 13.41
CA GLY A 205 4.12 -23.36 14.76
C GLY A 205 3.64 -21.94 15.05
N TRP A 206 3.48 -21.08 14.04
CA TRP A 206 2.84 -19.77 14.24
C TRP A 206 1.45 -19.90 14.88
N ALA A 207 0.66 -20.86 14.42
CA ALA A 207 -0.72 -21.08 14.85
C ALA A 207 -0.84 -22.00 16.07
N THR A 208 0.07 -22.98 16.22
CA THR A 208 -0.07 -24.05 17.22
C THR A 208 0.78 -23.85 18.48
N SER A 209 1.61 -22.81 18.54
CA SER A 209 2.52 -22.57 19.68
C SER A 209 2.23 -21.25 20.41
N ASP A 210 3.01 -20.98 21.46
CA ASP A 210 2.98 -19.72 22.22
C ASP A 210 3.68 -18.55 21.50
N LEU A 211 4.13 -18.68 20.24
CA LEU A 211 4.89 -17.63 19.54
C LEU A 211 4.19 -16.26 19.55
N LEU A 212 2.90 -16.20 19.19
CA LEU A 212 2.15 -14.93 19.19
C LEU A 212 2.05 -14.33 20.60
N ARG A 213 1.76 -15.18 21.60
CA ARG A 213 1.68 -14.78 23.01
C ARG A 213 3.01 -14.21 23.48
N ASN A 214 4.12 -14.88 23.16
CA ASN A 214 5.47 -14.47 23.53
C ASN A 214 5.86 -13.16 22.87
N TYR A 215 5.51 -12.93 21.60
CA TYR A 215 5.73 -11.63 20.95
C TYR A 215 4.96 -10.51 21.63
N ILE A 216 3.69 -10.73 21.98
CA ILE A 216 2.86 -9.73 22.66
C ILE A 216 3.40 -9.44 24.07
N ALA A 217 3.79 -10.48 24.81
CA ALA A 217 4.38 -10.34 26.14
C ALA A 217 5.71 -9.56 26.10
N TYR A 218 6.61 -9.96 25.20
CA TYR A 218 7.93 -9.34 25.04
C TYR A 218 7.81 -7.88 24.61
N ASP A 219 6.99 -7.58 23.62
CA ASP A 219 6.78 -6.22 23.12
C ASP A 219 6.25 -5.28 24.23
N ASN A 220 5.21 -5.70 24.94
CA ASN A 220 4.64 -4.90 26.04
C ASN A 220 5.62 -4.72 27.20
N LEU A 221 6.31 -5.79 27.62
CA LEU A 221 7.28 -5.72 28.69
C LEU A 221 8.45 -4.79 28.33
N ARG A 222 8.98 -4.91 27.11
CA ARG A 222 10.05 -4.05 26.63
C ARG A 222 9.65 -2.58 26.63
N LYS A 223 8.45 -2.25 26.14
CA LYS A 223 7.93 -0.88 26.15
C LYS A 223 7.81 -0.34 27.57
N HIS A 224 7.24 -1.14 28.48
CA HIS A 224 7.12 -0.78 29.89
C HIS A 224 8.47 -0.48 30.55
N LEU A 225 9.47 -1.36 30.36
CA LEU A 225 10.81 -1.20 30.93
C LEU A 225 11.57 0.00 30.36
N LEU A 226 11.27 0.41 29.12
CA LEU A 226 11.88 1.57 28.47
C LEU A 226 11.09 2.87 28.69
N GLY A 227 10.02 2.85 29.49
CA GLY A 227 9.18 4.01 29.76
C GLY A 227 8.33 4.46 28.56
N ASP A 228 8.11 3.57 27.58
CA ASP A 228 7.25 3.82 26.42
C ASP A 228 5.82 3.35 26.67
N TRP A 229 4.89 3.75 25.80
CA TRP A 229 3.50 3.36 25.87
C TRP A 229 3.33 1.88 25.55
N TYR A 230 2.62 1.15 26.41
CA TYR A 230 2.32 -0.27 26.28
C TYR A 230 0.82 -0.51 26.46
N SER A 231 0.34 -1.73 26.18
CA SER A 231 -1.05 -2.13 26.36
C SER A 231 -1.27 -2.88 27.68
N PRO A 232 -2.01 -2.30 28.64
CA PRO A 232 -2.46 -3.02 29.84
C PRO A 232 -3.37 -4.20 29.49
N LEU A 233 -4.19 -4.06 28.44
CA LEU A 233 -5.04 -5.14 27.94
C LEU A 233 -4.18 -6.32 27.45
N GLY A 234 -3.14 -6.05 26.66
CA GLY A 234 -2.19 -7.06 26.21
C GLY A 234 -1.51 -7.77 27.38
N ALA A 235 -1.02 -7.01 28.36
CA ALA A 235 -0.40 -7.55 29.56
C ALA A 235 -1.35 -8.47 30.34
N TRP A 236 -2.62 -8.10 30.49
CA TRP A 236 -3.64 -8.93 31.13
C TRP A 236 -3.99 -10.18 30.30
N LEU A 237 -4.15 -10.04 28.99
CA LEU A 237 -4.49 -11.15 28.09
C LEU A 237 -3.40 -12.21 28.02
N VAL A 238 -2.12 -11.85 28.21
CA VAL A 238 -1.00 -12.82 28.24
C VAL A 238 -1.19 -13.87 29.34
N GLY A 239 -1.99 -13.62 30.39
CA GLY A 239 -2.37 -14.64 31.38
C GLY A 239 -3.28 -15.76 30.82
N HIS A 240 -3.92 -15.55 29.67
CA HIS A 240 -4.95 -16.41 29.09
C HIS A 240 -4.45 -17.08 27.80
N ALA A 241 -3.56 -18.07 27.95
CA ALA A 241 -2.84 -18.71 26.84
C ALA A 241 -3.74 -19.23 25.70
N TRP A 242 -4.93 -19.74 26.04
CA TRP A 242 -5.88 -20.35 25.10
C TRP A 242 -6.40 -19.39 24.02
N LEU A 243 -6.28 -18.07 24.21
CA LEU A 243 -6.72 -17.05 23.25
C LEU A 243 -5.78 -16.92 22.05
N PHE A 244 -4.49 -17.20 22.21
CA PHE A 244 -3.48 -16.85 21.21
C PHE A 244 -3.43 -17.80 20.00
N PRO A 245 -3.58 -19.14 20.14
CA PRO A 245 -3.62 -20.03 18.97
C PRO A 245 -4.77 -19.70 17.99
N PRO A 246 -6.02 -19.46 18.44
CA PRO A 246 -7.09 -19.00 17.55
C PRO A 246 -6.78 -17.65 16.86
N LEU A 247 -6.25 -16.67 17.61
CA LEU A 247 -5.88 -15.36 17.05
C LEU A 247 -4.74 -15.47 16.03
N ALA A 248 -3.74 -16.30 16.32
CA ALA A 248 -2.63 -16.57 15.41
C ALA A 248 -3.12 -17.25 14.13
N THR A 249 -4.00 -18.25 14.26
CA THR A 249 -4.65 -18.92 13.12
C THR A 249 -5.47 -17.93 12.29
N ALA A 250 -6.28 -17.11 12.93
CA ALA A 250 -7.10 -16.10 12.25
C ALA A 250 -6.24 -15.07 11.51
N SER A 251 -5.15 -14.59 12.13
CA SER A 251 -4.21 -13.66 11.49
C SER A 251 -3.56 -14.28 10.24
N LEU A 252 -3.18 -15.56 10.33
CA LEU A 252 -2.53 -16.28 9.24
C LEU A 252 -3.49 -16.53 8.07
N LEU A 253 -4.72 -16.97 8.36
CA LEU A 253 -5.76 -17.17 7.34
C LEU A 253 -6.13 -15.85 6.67
N LEU A 254 -6.31 -14.78 7.44
CA LEU A 254 -6.61 -13.45 6.92
C LEU A 254 -5.56 -12.98 5.91
N GLU A 255 -4.29 -13.20 6.22
CA GLU A 255 -3.16 -12.79 5.39
C GLU A 255 -3.03 -13.68 4.13
N LEU A 256 -3.04 -15.00 4.29
CA LEU A 256 -2.91 -15.93 3.16
C LEU A 256 -4.10 -15.88 2.20
N LEU A 257 -5.31 -15.59 2.71
CA LEU A 257 -6.52 -15.47 1.90
C LEU A 257 -6.76 -14.04 1.40
N ALA A 258 -5.83 -13.11 1.60
CA ALA A 258 -5.95 -11.75 1.07
C ALA A 258 -6.26 -11.68 -0.43
N PRO A 259 -5.66 -12.51 -1.33
CA PRO A 259 -5.99 -12.49 -2.75
C PRO A 259 -7.47 -12.78 -3.07
N VAL A 260 -8.20 -13.49 -2.19
CA VAL A 260 -9.63 -13.79 -2.34
C VAL A 260 -10.47 -12.50 -2.33
N ALA A 261 -9.98 -11.43 -1.71
CA ALA A 261 -10.62 -10.10 -1.75
C ALA A 261 -10.82 -9.58 -3.19
N LEU A 262 -10.05 -10.06 -4.17
CA LEU A 262 -10.16 -9.63 -5.57
C LEU A 262 -11.31 -10.29 -6.34
N LEU A 263 -11.93 -11.33 -5.79
CA LEU A 263 -13.01 -12.09 -6.46
C LEU A 263 -14.31 -11.30 -6.58
N GLY A 264 -14.51 -10.26 -5.77
CA GLY A 264 -15.67 -9.40 -5.91
C GLY A 264 -15.86 -8.41 -4.76
N PRO A 265 -16.75 -7.41 -4.94
CA PRO A 265 -16.92 -6.31 -4.01
C PRO A 265 -17.45 -6.73 -2.63
N ARG A 266 -18.22 -7.83 -2.53
CA ARG A 266 -18.71 -8.34 -1.25
C ARG A 266 -17.59 -8.96 -0.42
N ILE A 267 -16.77 -9.79 -1.06
CA ILE A 267 -15.62 -10.45 -0.40
C ILE A 267 -14.57 -9.40 -0.04
N ALA A 268 -14.31 -8.44 -0.94
CA ALA A 268 -13.43 -7.30 -0.66
C ALA A 268 -13.83 -6.55 0.62
N ARG A 269 -15.13 -6.28 0.82
CA ARG A 269 -15.64 -5.62 2.05
C ARG A 269 -15.41 -6.47 3.29
N ALA A 270 -15.80 -7.75 3.23
CA ALA A 270 -15.67 -8.66 4.37
C ALA A 270 -14.20 -8.82 4.77
N TRP A 271 -13.32 -9.05 3.80
CA TRP A 271 -11.88 -9.15 4.04
C TRP A 271 -11.29 -7.82 4.56
N SER A 272 -11.66 -6.68 3.98
CA SER A 272 -11.15 -5.37 4.44
C SER A 272 -11.60 -5.07 5.87
N LEU A 273 -12.84 -5.43 6.25
CA LEU A 273 -13.33 -5.28 7.61
C LEU A 273 -12.56 -6.19 8.58
N ALA A 274 -12.31 -7.45 8.19
CA ALA A 274 -11.52 -8.37 8.99
C ALA A 274 -10.06 -7.88 9.15
N ALA A 275 -9.45 -7.37 8.07
CA ALA A 275 -8.11 -6.81 8.09
C ALA A 275 -8.02 -5.52 8.93
N TRP A 276 -9.04 -4.68 8.88
CA TRP A 276 -9.16 -3.51 9.75
C TRP A 276 -9.29 -3.93 11.22
N ALA A 277 -10.16 -4.90 11.53
CA ALA A 277 -10.35 -5.42 12.88
C ALA A 277 -9.07 -6.08 13.43
N PHE A 278 -8.31 -6.77 12.58
CA PHE A 278 -6.98 -7.29 12.91
C PHE A 278 -6.03 -6.16 13.33
N HIS A 279 -5.91 -5.09 12.55
CA HIS A 279 -5.05 -3.95 12.91
C HIS A 279 -5.52 -3.22 14.17
N PHE A 280 -6.84 -3.12 14.37
CA PHE A 280 -7.40 -2.60 15.62
C PHE A 280 -7.03 -3.49 16.80
N GLY A 281 -7.11 -4.82 16.64
CA GLY A 281 -6.69 -5.79 17.64
C GLY A 281 -5.20 -5.66 17.98
N VAL A 282 -4.32 -5.55 16.98
CA VAL A 282 -2.89 -5.31 17.18
C VAL A 282 -2.64 -4.02 17.96
N TRP A 283 -3.33 -2.92 17.62
CA TRP A 283 -3.24 -1.69 18.39
C TRP A 283 -3.72 -1.88 19.84
N ALA A 284 -4.86 -2.54 20.03
CA ALA A 284 -5.45 -2.75 21.35
C ALA A 284 -4.57 -3.64 22.25
N ILE A 285 -3.93 -4.68 21.73
CA ILE A 285 -3.17 -5.65 22.54
C ILE A 285 -1.65 -5.43 22.54
N MET A 286 -1.11 -4.68 21.57
CA MET A 286 0.33 -4.40 21.47
C MET A 286 0.68 -2.92 21.57
N ALA A 287 -0.31 -2.01 21.60
CA ALA A 287 -0.06 -0.57 21.48
C ALA A 287 0.78 -0.21 20.23
N ILE A 288 0.68 -1.00 19.15
CA ILE A 288 1.34 -0.73 17.87
C ILE A 288 0.34 -0.05 16.95
N PHE A 289 0.64 1.20 16.58
CA PHE A 289 -0.25 2.01 15.77
C PHE A 289 0.13 1.96 14.29
N PHE A 290 -0.74 1.35 13.47
CA PHE A 290 -0.63 1.35 12.00
C PHE A 290 -1.67 2.32 11.40
N PRO A 291 -1.37 3.62 11.27
CA PRO A 291 -2.35 4.62 10.90
C PRO A 291 -2.96 4.39 9.51
N TYR A 292 -2.16 3.92 8.54
CA TYR A 292 -2.62 3.75 7.16
C TYR A 292 -3.75 2.72 7.01
N PRO A 293 -3.63 1.49 7.55
CA PRO A 293 -4.76 0.56 7.57
C PRO A 293 -5.86 0.94 8.57
N LEU A 294 -5.55 1.53 9.74
CA LEU A 294 -6.56 1.91 10.73
C LEU A 294 -7.49 3.02 10.23
N LEU A 295 -7.01 3.94 9.40
CA LEU A 295 -7.81 4.95 8.70
C LEU A 295 -8.55 4.38 7.47
N GLY A 296 -8.40 3.08 7.17
CA GLY A 296 -9.00 2.41 6.03
C GLY A 296 -8.34 2.70 4.68
N LEU A 297 -7.27 3.49 4.65
CA LEU A 297 -6.63 3.95 3.41
C LEU A 297 -5.90 2.83 2.67
N ALA A 298 -5.35 1.86 3.42
CA ALA A 298 -4.77 0.65 2.84
C ALA A 298 -5.77 -0.12 1.96
N PHE A 299 -7.06 -0.10 2.33
CA PHE A 299 -8.12 -0.86 1.67
C PHE A 299 -8.88 -0.06 0.63
N ALA A 300 -8.78 1.27 0.64
CA ALA A 300 -9.49 2.18 -0.26
C ALA A 300 -9.50 1.75 -1.75
N PRO A 301 -8.42 1.20 -2.34
CA PRO A 301 -8.44 0.72 -3.72
C PRO A 301 -9.46 -0.39 -4.03
N LEU A 302 -9.91 -1.13 -3.01
CA LEU A 302 -10.91 -2.19 -3.14
C LEU A 302 -12.36 -1.65 -3.20
N PHE A 303 -12.55 -0.34 -3.06
CA PHE A 303 -13.85 0.31 -2.98
C PHE A 303 -14.05 1.38 -4.06
N ALA A 304 -15.31 1.70 -4.31
CA ALA A 304 -15.71 2.83 -5.16
C ALA A 304 -15.67 4.15 -4.37
N VAL A 305 -14.48 4.57 -3.92
CA VAL A 305 -14.29 5.72 -3.04
C VAL A 305 -14.75 7.05 -3.63
N GLU A 306 -14.82 7.17 -4.96
CA GLU A 306 -15.38 8.34 -5.65
C GLU A 306 -16.86 8.58 -5.32
N ARG A 307 -17.56 7.54 -4.84
CA ARG A 307 -18.97 7.62 -4.48
C ARG A 307 -19.20 8.22 -3.09
N LEU A 308 -18.15 8.45 -2.30
CA LEU A 308 -18.28 9.08 -0.99
C LEU A 308 -18.77 10.53 -1.13
N PRO A 309 -19.59 11.05 -0.18
CA PRO A 309 -20.19 12.38 -0.28
C PRO A 309 -19.17 13.51 -0.50
N LEU A 310 -18.00 13.42 0.14
CA LEU A 310 -16.91 14.38 0.02
C LEU A 310 -16.46 14.56 -1.45
N PHE A 311 -16.31 13.45 -2.18
CA PHE A 311 -15.84 13.49 -3.58
C PHE A 311 -16.96 13.85 -4.57
N ARG A 312 -18.21 13.51 -4.26
CA ARG A 312 -19.36 13.97 -5.06
C ARG A 312 -19.51 15.50 -5.06
N ARG A 313 -19.21 16.15 -3.93
CA ARG A 313 -19.22 17.62 -3.84
C ARG A 313 -18.09 18.25 -4.64
N LEU A 314 -16.89 17.67 -4.59
CA LEU A 314 -15.74 18.13 -5.37
C LEU A 314 -15.94 18.00 -6.90
N ALA A 315 -16.70 17.00 -7.34
CA ALA A 315 -17.05 16.82 -8.75
C ALA A 315 -18.11 17.81 -9.26
N ARG A 316 -18.89 18.42 -8.35
CA ARG A 316 -19.99 19.35 -8.68
C ARG A 316 -19.62 20.83 -8.51
N ALA A 317 -18.48 21.13 -7.89
CA ALA A 317 -18.04 22.51 -7.72
C ALA A 317 -17.74 23.14 -9.11
N PRO A 318 -18.38 24.26 -9.47
CA PRO A 318 -18.05 24.97 -10.70
C PRO A 318 -16.57 25.41 -10.70
N ALA A 319 -15.91 25.29 -11.85
CA ALA A 319 -14.47 25.52 -12.05
C ALA A 319 -14.08 27.01 -12.12
#